data_AF-A0A1Y1JR62-F1
#
_entry.id   AF-A0A1Y1JR62-F1
#
_cell.length_a   1.000
_cell.length_b   1.000
_cell.length_c   1.000
_cell.angle_alpha   90.00
_cell.angle_beta   90.00
_cell.angle_gamma   90.00
#
_symmetry.space_group_name_H-M   'P 1'
#
loop_
_entity.id
_entity.type
_entity.pdbx_description
1 polymer ?
#
loop_
_entity_poly.entity_id
_entity_poly.type
_entity_poly.pdbx_seq_one_letter_code
_entity_poly.pdbx_strand_id
1 'polypeptide(L)'
;MSSSIPLTIDFDFSGIFPTSIENFNIIEEQIGINYATDTFYKACIKINSEFNIWGDSFHSICVFLSNYLDRIKEKTSSDIKPYCRYFNYVLKNESKKFSNCIGEKQCYQKMIDVYERNKRTHMDKCKDDVIDLTDDIFTILNYLNSLYNNLKTLKNKSGACHSHSSCFNNYKDFLHKCNSVQNISLQEVKKIVEEAYKNYIPIDYDTSDALQDIRSSPGVSDHAPSLYSINSRKFTRSRLYLQQRIRMLKEIWNKKSKEDFTSESSFFCKYQEYIDKGMDISYNILEYS
;
A
#
# COMPACT_ATOMS: atom_id res chain seq x y z
N MET A 1 4.07 16.80 -26.44
CA MET A 1 4.09 15.61 -25.55
C MET A 1 5.42 15.60 -24.83
N SER A 2 5.43 15.85 -23.51
CA SER A 2 6.68 15.81 -22.74
C SER A 2 6.96 14.36 -22.36
N SER A 3 8.01 13.74 -22.91
CA SER A 3 8.44 12.42 -22.46
C SER A 3 9.06 12.57 -21.07
N SER A 4 8.37 12.11 -20.03
CA SER A 4 8.96 12.01 -18.69
C SER A 4 10.11 11.01 -18.74
N ILE A 5 11.30 11.45 -18.36
CA ILE A 5 12.46 10.56 -18.19
C ILE A 5 12.10 9.52 -17.13
N PRO A 6 12.26 8.21 -17.41
CA PRO A 6 11.95 7.17 -16.44
C PRO A 6 12.79 7.31 -15.17
N LEU A 7 12.19 7.03 -14.01
CA LEU A 7 12.89 7.02 -12.74
C LEU A 7 13.82 5.79 -12.67
N THR A 8 15.12 6.02 -12.47
CA THR A 8 16.09 4.95 -12.20
C THR A 8 16.21 4.74 -10.68
N ILE A 9 15.96 3.51 -10.23
CA ILE A 9 16.09 3.12 -8.81
C ILE A 9 17.19 2.07 -8.69
N ASP A 10 18.19 2.32 -7.84
CA ASP A 10 19.22 1.35 -7.47
C ASP A 10 18.82 0.64 -6.15
N PHE A 11 17.94 -0.34 -6.28
CA PHE A 11 17.50 -1.18 -5.17
C PHE A 11 17.17 -2.57 -5.69
N ASP A 12 17.64 -3.60 -4.99
CA ASP A 12 17.42 -4.98 -5.39
C ASP A 12 16.24 -5.58 -4.62
N PHE A 13 15.14 -5.80 -5.34
CA PHE A 13 13.89 -6.37 -4.82
C PHE A 13 13.90 -7.91 -4.78
N SER A 14 14.92 -8.56 -5.35
CA SER A 14 14.94 -10.01 -5.54
C SER A 14 15.04 -10.76 -4.21
N GLY A 15 14.29 -11.86 -4.11
CA GLY A 15 14.27 -12.74 -2.96
C GLY A 15 13.58 -12.20 -1.70
N ILE A 16 13.11 -10.94 -1.68
CA ILE A 16 12.43 -10.37 -0.51
C ILE A 16 11.10 -11.11 -0.29
N PHE A 17 10.30 -11.23 -1.36
CA PHE A 17 8.98 -11.86 -1.33
C PHE A 17 8.98 -13.21 -2.07
N PRO A 18 8.16 -14.20 -1.65
CA PRO A 18 7.25 -14.16 -0.49
C PRO A 18 7.93 -14.50 0.84
N THR A 19 9.16 -15.02 0.83
CA THR A 19 9.73 -15.71 1.99
C THR A 19 9.93 -14.82 3.23
N SER A 20 10.35 -13.56 3.05
CA SER A 20 10.60 -12.68 4.20
C SER A 20 9.31 -12.27 4.90
N ILE A 21 8.27 -11.91 4.15
CA ILE A 21 6.94 -11.59 4.69
C ILE A 21 6.28 -12.81 5.33
N GLU A 22 6.41 -14.00 4.74
CA GLU A 22 5.87 -15.23 5.34
C GLU A 22 6.50 -15.52 6.69
N ASN A 23 7.83 -15.39 6.80
CA ASN A 23 8.53 -15.57 8.07
C ASN A 23 8.10 -14.55 9.13
N PHE A 24 7.89 -13.29 8.73
CA PHE A 24 7.41 -12.25 9.62
C PHE A 24 5.96 -12.53 10.09
N ASN A 25 5.07 -12.84 9.16
CA ASN A 25 3.67 -13.16 9.46
C ASN A 25 3.55 -14.38 10.40
N ILE A 26 4.40 -15.40 10.24
CA ILE A 26 4.44 -16.55 11.16
C ILE A 26 4.76 -16.08 12.59
N ILE A 27 5.69 -15.14 12.75
CA ILE A 27 6.05 -14.59 14.07
C ILE A 27 4.90 -13.78 14.65
N GLU A 28 4.26 -12.93 13.85
CA GLU A 28 3.08 -12.18 14.29
C GLU A 28 1.95 -13.10 14.74
N GLU A 29 1.69 -14.19 14.00
CA GLU A 29 0.66 -15.19 14.34
C GLU A 29 1.01 -15.98 15.60
N GLN A 30 2.27 -16.39 15.76
CA GLN A 30 2.74 -17.18 16.92
C GLN A 30 2.71 -16.36 18.22
N ILE A 31 3.12 -15.10 18.16
CA ILE A 31 3.18 -14.23 19.33
C ILE A 31 1.82 -13.58 19.59
N GLY A 32 1.18 -13.04 18.55
CA GLY A 32 -0.16 -12.47 18.58
C GLY A 32 -0.38 -11.49 19.73
N ILE A 33 -1.47 -11.71 20.47
CA ILE A 33 -1.86 -10.89 21.63
C ILE A 33 -0.95 -11.10 22.85
N ASN A 34 -0.10 -12.12 22.85
CA ASN A 34 0.77 -12.49 23.96
C ASN A 34 2.14 -11.80 23.91
N TYR A 35 2.33 -10.77 23.08
CA TYR A 35 3.61 -10.07 22.93
C TYR A 35 4.18 -9.52 24.26
N ALA A 36 3.33 -9.23 25.25
CA ALA A 36 3.76 -8.74 26.57
C ALA A 36 4.51 -9.79 27.41
N THR A 37 4.35 -11.09 27.11
CA THR A 37 5.08 -12.18 27.79
C THR A 37 6.34 -12.60 27.04
N ASP A 38 6.56 -12.05 25.84
CA ASP A 38 7.71 -12.37 25.01
C ASP A 38 9.03 -11.92 25.67
N THR A 39 10.09 -12.67 25.40
CA THR A 39 11.39 -12.40 26.02
C THR A 39 11.97 -11.04 25.61
N PHE A 40 11.63 -10.52 24.42
CA PHE A 40 12.04 -9.20 23.94
C PHE A 40 11.21 -8.04 24.49
N TYR A 41 10.07 -8.30 25.13
CA TYR A 41 9.17 -7.24 25.61
C TYR A 41 9.88 -6.20 26.49
N LYS A 42 10.73 -6.65 27.43
CA LYS A 42 11.52 -5.76 28.30
C LYS A 42 12.52 -4.88 27.53
N ALA A 43 13.12 -5.41 26.46
CA ALA A 43 14.00 -4.62 25.59
C ALA A 43 13.17 -3.61 24.78
N CYS A 44 11.99 -4.02 24.31
CA CYS A 44 11.09 -3.15 23.55
C CYS A 44 10.50 -1.98 24.35
N ILE A 45 10.21 -2.16 25.64
CA ILE A 45 9.86 -1.04 26.53
C ILE A 45 10.98 0.01 26.55
N LYS A 46 12.23 -0.44 26.62
CA LYS A 46 13.39 0.45 26.63
C LYS A 46 13.61 1.13 25.27
N ILE A 47 13.46 0.40 24.16
CA ILE A 47 13.50 0.98 22.81
C ILE A 47 12.43 2.07 22.68
N ASN A 48 11.21 1.80 23.13
CA ASN A 48 10.11 2.75 23.08
C ASN A 48 10.43 4.04 23.85
N SER A 49 11.02 3.90 25.04
CA SER A 49 11.51 5.03 25.85
C SER A 49 12.60 5.84 25.15
N GLU A 50 13.56 5.19 24.49
CA GLU A 50 14.64 5.87 23.73
C GLU A 50 14.10 6.60 22.49
N PHE A 51 12.99 6.11 21.92
CA PHE A 51 12.30 6.73 20.79
C PHE A 51 11.25 7.77 21.19
N ASN A 52 11.00 7.94 22.49
CA ASN A 52 9.97 8.85 23.02
C ASN A 52 8.60 8.63 22.36
N ILE A 53 8.25 7.37 22.10
CA ILE A 53 6.91 7.02 21.62
C ILE A 53 6.04 6.63 22.82
N TRP A 54 4.85 7.22 22.83
CA TRP A 54 3.90 7.08 23.92
C TRP A 54 2.86 6.03 23.56
N GLY A 55 2.58 5.13 24.51
CA GLY A 55 1.58 4.08 24.38
C GLY A 55 2.10 2.74 23.85
N ASP A 56 1.20 1.76 23.77
CA ASP A 56 1.55 0.36 23.53
C ASP A 56 1.64 -0.03 22.04
N SER A 57 1.29 0.89 21.14
CA SER A 57 1.14 0.58 19.71
C SER A 57 2.43 0.07 19.05
N PHE A 58 3.60 0.48 19.55
CA PHE A 58 4.89 0.03 19.04
C PHE A 58 5.42 -1.22 19.76
N HIS A 59 4.92 -1.55 20.96
CA HIS A 59 5.44 -2.67 21.75
C HIS A 59 5.31 -4.00 21.01
N SER A 60 4.13 -4.29 20.43
CA SER A 60 3.90 -5.53 19.67
C SER A 60 4.81 -5.61 18.44
N ILE A 61 4.86 -4.55 17.62
CA ILE A 61 5.69 -4.55 16.41
C ILE A 61 7.18 -4.65 16.74
N CYS A 62 7.65 -3.97 17.78
CA CYS A 62 9.02 -4.11 18.25
C CYS A 62 9.33 -5.56 18.65
N VAL A 63 8.41 -6.23 19.35
CA VAL A 63 8.57 -7.64 19.72
C VAL A 63 8.63 -8.53 18.49
N PHE A 64 7.78 -8.29 17.48
CA PHE A 64 7.78 -9.05 16.23
C PHE A 64 9.08 -8.83 15.43
N LEU A 65 9.54 -7.59 15.31
CA LEU A 65 10.82 -7.25 14.68
C LEU A 65 12.01 -7.90 15.40
N SER A 66 12.01 -7.88 16.73
CA SER A 66 13.07 -8.48 17.53
C SER A 66 13.14 -9.99 17.34
N ASN A 67 11.99 -10.67 17.37
CA ASN A 67 11.91 -12.12 17.09
C ASN A 67 12.26 -12.45 15.64
N TYR A 68 11.93 -11.56 14.69
CA TYR A 68 12.31 -11.72 13.30
C TYR A 68 13.83 -11.68 13.12
N LEU A 69 14.51 -10.71 13.74
CA LEU A 69 15.97 -10.65 13.78
C LEU A 69 16.58 -11.90 14.44
N ASP A 70 16.02 -12.33 15.58
CA ASP A 70 16.49 -13.53 16.29
C ASP A 70 16.39 -14.79 15.43
N ARG A 71 15.30 -14.92 14.64
CA ARG A 71 15.08 -16.05 13.73
C ARG A 71 16.07 -16.09 12.56
N ILE A 72 16.51 -14.93 12.06
CA ILE A 72 17.40 -14.85 10.89
C ILE A 72 18.88 -14.75 11.27
N LYS A 73 19.24 -14.62 12.55
CA LYS A 73 20.63 -14.39 12.99
C LYS A 73 21.63 -15.46 12.53
N GLU A 74 21.18 -16.71 12.37
CA GLU A 74 22.00 -17.85 11.93
C GLU A 74 22.11 -17.98 10.39
N LYS A 75 21.44 -17.13 9.61
CA LYS A 75 21.54 -17.15 8.14
C LYS A 75 22.92 -16.67 7.67
N THR A 76 23.37 -17.21 6.54
CA THR A 76 24.61 -16.80 5.86
C THR A 76 24.47 -15.40 5.26
N SER A 77 25.59 -14.75 4.91
CA SER A 77 25.60 -13.40 4.34
C SER A 77 24.95 -13.27 2.97
N SER A 78 24.90 -14.34 2.16
CA SER A 78 24.17 -14.33 0.88
C SER A 78 22.66 -14.33 1.11
N ASP A 79 22.21 -15.15 2.06
CA ASP A 79 20.80 -15.44 2.24
C ASP A 79 20.12 -14.42 3.16
N ILE A 80 20.89 -13.67 3.95
CA ILE A 80 20.38 -12.69 4.92
C ILE A 80 19.83 -11.43 4.24
N LYS A 81 20.40 -11.01 3.10
CA LYS A 81 20.10 -9.69 2.49
C LYS A 81 18.62 -9.46 2.24
N PRO A 82 17.86 -10.40 1.63
CA PRO A 82 16.44 -10.18 1.41
C PRO A 82 15.65 -10.04 2.71
N TYR A 83 16.03 -10.81 3.75
CA TYR A 83 15.40 -10.70 5.06
C TYR A 83 15.69 -9.35 5.73
N CYS A 84 16.92 -8.84 5.62
CA CYS A 84 17.30 -7.54 6.15
C CYS A 84 16.64 -6.38 5.41
N ARG A 85 16.47 -6.49 4.09
CA ARG A 85 15.70 -5.50 3.31
C ARG A 85 14.23 -5.47 3.73
N TYR A 86 13.64 -6.63 4.02
CA TYR A 86 12.28 -6.68 4.56
C TYR A 86 12.20 -6.09 5.97
N PHE A 87 13.16 -6.40 6.86
CA PHE A 87 13.28 -5.77 8.17
C PHE A 87 13.36 -4.23 8.05
N ASN A 88 14.20 -3.73 7.14
CA ASN A 88 14.35 -2.31 6.87
C ASN A 88 13.03 -1.65 6.42
N TYR A 89 12.28 -2.31 5.53
CA TYR A 89 10.94 -1.87 5.12
C TYR A 89 9.98 -1.74 6.31
N VAL A 90 9.88 -2.77 7.15
CA VAL A 90 8.98 -2.73 8.32
C VAL A 90 9.45 -1.65 9.29
N LEU A 91 10.76 -1.49 9.50
CA LEU A 91 11.31 -0.43 10.33
C LEU A 91 10.93 0.97 9.81
N LYS A 92 11.03 1.21 8.49
CA LYS A 92 10.58 2.47 7.87
C LYS A 92 9.08 2.70 8.01
N ASN A 93 8.28 1.64 7.89
CA ASN A 93 6.83 1.75 8.06
C ASN A 93 6.47 2.24 9.48
N GLU A 94 7.17 1.71 10.48
CA GLU A 94 6.97 2.12 11.87
C GLU A 94 7.65 3.44 12.20
N SER A 95 8.74 3.81 11.50
CA SER A 95 9.53 4.99 11.84
C SER A 95 8.80 6.31 11.67
N LYS A 96 7.71 6.33 10.91
CA LYS A 96 6.79 7.47 10.84
C LYS A 96 6.21 7.88 12.20
N LYS A 97 6.24 6.97 13.18
CA LYS A 97 5.77 7.20 14.55
C LYS A 97 6.89 7.67 15.49
N PHE A 98 8.15 7.66 15.03
CA PHE A 98 9.31 7.95 15.87
C PHE A 98 9.67 9.43 15.71
N SER A 99 9.75 10.16 16.83
CA SER A 99 10.21 11.56 16.82
C SER A 99 11.74 11.68 16.95
N ASN A 100 12.39 10.65 17.50
CA ASN A 100 13.76 10.72 18.02
C ASN A 100 14.82 9.99 17.18
N CYS A 101 14.51 9.48 15.99
CA CYS A 101 15.52 8.94 15.10
C CYS A 101 15.28 9.39 13.65
N ILE A 102 16.36 9.77 12.99
CA ILE A 102 16.38 10.30 11.63
C ILE A 102 16.92 9.19 10.73
N GLY A 103 16.02 8.60 9.94
CA GLY A 103 16.36 7.51 9.05
C GLY A 103 16.48 6.15 9.77
N GLU A 104 16.23 5.12 8.99
CA GLU A 104 16.23 3.72 9.39
C GLU A 104 17.57 3.27 9.97
N LYS A 105 18.69 3.75 9.43
CA LYS A 105 20.03 3.41 9.94
C LYS A 105 20.20 3.85 11.39
N GLN A 106 19.85 5.10 11.70
CA GLN A 106 19.99 5.63 13.04
C GLN A 106 19.01 4.98 14.01
N CYS A 107 17.77 4.75 13.57
CA CYS A 107 16.77 4.04 14.36
C CYS A 107 17.28 2.63 14.72
N TYR A 108 17.78 1.88 13.75
CA TYR A 108 18.25 0.52 14.00
C TYR A 108 19.50 0.49 14.90
N GLN A 109 20.44 1.42 14.72
CA GLN A 109 21.60 1.51 15.62
C GLN A 109 21.17 1.72 17.09
N LYS A 110 20.18 2.59 17.35
CA LYS A 110 19.63 2.76 18.70
C LYS A 110 18.98 1.48 19.23
N MET A 111 18.29 0.71 18.38
CA MET A 111 17.75 -0.59 18.78
C MET A 111 18.87 -1.56 19.18
N ILE A 112 19.94 -1.63 18.39
CA ILE A 112 21.15 -2.43 18.68
C ILE A 112 21.73 -2.06 20.05
N ASP A 113 21.92 -0.77 20.32
CA ASP A 113 22.47 -0.30 21.60
C ASP A 113 21.59 -0.71 22.80
N VAL A 114 20.26 -0.75 22.62
CA VAL A 114 19.35 -1.25 23.64
C VAL A 114 19.46 -2.77 23.77
N TYR A 115 19.52 -3.51 22.67
CA TYR A 115 19.67 -4.98 22.69
C TYR A 115 20.94 -5.40 23.43
N GLU A 116 22.08 -4.77 23.15
CA GLU A 116 23.36 -5.03 23.83
C GLU A 116 23.28 -4.77 25.34
N ARG A 117 22.72 -3.62 25.75
CA ARG A 117 22.48 -3.30 27.17
C ARG A 117 21.53 -4.28 27.87
N ASN A 118 20.70 -5.00 27.11
CA ASN A 118 19.80 -6.04 27.59
C ASN A 118 20.32 -7.46 27.36
N LYS A 119 21.61 -7.63 27.05
CA LYS A 119 22.27 -8.94 26.83
C LYS A 119 21.61 -9.75 25.71
N ARG A 120 21.09 -9.08 24.68
CA ARG A 120 20.62 -9.70 23.44
C ARG A 120 21.73 -9.59 22.42
N THR A 121 22.36 -10.71 22.12
CA THR A 121 23.51 -10.79 21.19
C THR A 121 23.05 -11.00 19.75
N HIS A 122 23.90 -10.62 18.79
CA HIS A 122 23.69 -10.84 17.34
C HIS A 122 22.44 -10.17 16.75
N MET A 123 21.90 -9.16 17.43
CA MET A 123 20.75 -8.37 16.95
C MET A 123 21.17 -7.30 15.94
N ASP A 124 22.46 -7.16 15.67
CA ASP A 124 23.11 -6.27 14.68
C ASP A 124 23.26 -6.93 13.30
N LYS A 125 22.70 -8.13 13.11
CA LYS A 125 22.86 -8.95 11.90
C LYS A 125 22.56 -8.21 10.59
N CYS A 126 21.64 -7.24 10.60
CA CYS A 126 21.24 -6.49 9.42
C CYS A 126 21.92 -5.13 9.28
N LYS A 127 22.89 -4.79 10.16
CA LYS A 127 23.41 -3.43 10.30
C LYS A 127 23.97 -2.85 9.00
N ASP A 128 24.65 -3.69 8.22
CA ASP A 128 25.27 -3.28 6.96
C ASP A 128 24.28 -3.24 5.77
N ASP A 129 23.13 -3.92 5.89
CA ASP A 129 22.10 -4.01 4.85
C ASP A 129 20.94 -3.01 5.05
N VAL A 130 20.81 -2.43 6.24
CA VAL A 130 19.83 -1.38 6.51
C VAL A 130 20.28 -0.06 5.88
N ILE A 131 19.41 0.51 5.06
CA ILE A 131 19.60 1.80 4.38
C ILE A 131 18.40 2.70 4.59
N ASP A 132 18.58 4.01 4.48
CA ASP A 132 17.44 4.93 4.53
C ASP A 132 16.68 4.84 3.20
N LEU A 133 15.49 4.23 3.23
CA LEU A 133 14.71 3.99 2.03
C LEU A 133 14.14 5.31 1.51
N THR A 134 14.24 5.50 0.19
CA THR A 134 13.51 6.58 -0.49
C THR A 134 12.02 6.28 -0.49
N ASP A 135 11.19 7.31 -0.59
CA ASP A 135 9.73 7.16 -0.61
C ASP A 135 9.24 6.31 -1.77
N ASP A 136 9.92 6.34 -2.91
CA ASP A 136 9.62 5.51 -4.07
C ASP A 136 9.88 4.02 -3.79
N ILE A 137 11.03 3.69 -3.20
CA ILE A 137 11.35 2.30 -2.81
C ILE A 137 10.35 1.81 -1.76
N PHE A 138 10.09 2.63 -0.73
CA PHE A 138 9.14 2.32 0.33
C PHE A 138 7.73 2.06 -0.23
N THR A 139 7.27 2.89 -1.16
CA THR A 139 5.96 2.74 -1.81
C THR A 139 5.85 1.43 -2.59
N ILE A 140 6.89 1.05 -3.34
CA ILE A 140 6.93 -0.23 -4.07
C ILE A 140 6.88 -1.41 -3.09
N LEU A 141 7.68 -1.37 -2.01
CA LEU A 141 7.68 -2.41 -0.98
C LEU A 141 6.33 -2.52 -0.27
N ASN A 142 5.64 -1.40 -0.04
CA ASN A 142 4.30 -1.37 0.55
C ASN A 142 3.26 -2.02 -0.38
N TYR A 143 3.31 -1.76 -1.69
CA TYR A 143 2.46 -2.46 -2.66
C TYR A 143 2.71 -3.97 -2.64
N LEU A 144 3.98 -4.38 -2.69
CA LEU A 144 4.35 -5.80 -2.62
C LEU A 144 3.85 -6.45 -1.33
N ASN A 145 4.07 -5.82 -0.18
CA ASN A 145 3.59 -6.30 1.12
C ASN A 145 2.06 -6.49 1.12
N SER A 146 1.31 -5.53 0.59
CA SER A 146 -0.15 -5.63 0.48
C SER A 146 -0.57 -6.77 -0.45
N LEU A 147 0.08 -6.90 -1.61
CA LEU A 147 -0.21 -7.96 -2.57
C LEU A 147 0.05 -9.33 -1.97
N TYR A 148 1.21 -9.60 -1.38
CA TYR A 148 1.47 -10.92 -0.83
C TYR A 148 0.53 -11.30 0.33
N ASN A 149 0.09 -10.34 1.15
CA ASN A 149 -0.95 -10.57 2.17
C ASN A 149 -2.33 -10.86 1.55
N ASN A 150 -2.71 -10.14 0.48
CA ASN A 150 -3.93 -10.42 -0.27
C ASN A 150 -3.88 -11.81 -0.92
N LEU A 151 -2.75 -12.17 -1.53
CA LEU A 151 -2.54 -13.47 -2.16
C LEU A 151 -2.71 -14.62 -1.17
N LYS A 152 -2.18 -14.50 0.05
CA LYS A 152 -2.41 -15.46 1.14
C LYS A 152 -3.91 -15.62 1.44
N THR A 153 -4.64 -14.52 1.50
CA THR A 153 -6.09 -14.53 1.75
C THR A 153 -6.87 -15.20 0.61
N LEU A 154 -6.51 -14.92 -0.64
CA LEU A 154 -7.15 -15.49 -1.84
C LEU A 154 -6.95 -17.00 -1.93
N LYS A 155 -5.72 -17.47 -1.67
CA LYS A 155 -5.38 -18.89 -1.59
C LYS A 155 -6.23 -19.63 -0.55
N ASN A 156 -6.47 -19.01 0.60
CA ASN A 156 -7.21 -19.64 1.70
C ASN A 156 -8.74 -19.64 1.51
N LYS A 157 -9.29 -18.66 0.79
CA LYS A 157 -10.75 -18.47 0.65
C LYS A 157 -11.29 -18.87 -0.74
N SER A 158 -10.45 -19.34 -1.65
CA SER A 158 -10.80 -19.61 -3.05
C SER A 158 -11.53 -18.43 -3.71
N GLY A 159 -11.11 -17.21 -3.40
CA GLY A 159 -11.74 -15.96 -3.86
C GLY A 159 -11.09 -15.40 -5.12
N ALA A 160 -11.78 -14.49 -5.80
CA ALA A 160 -11.24 -13.68 -6.89
C ALA A 160 -11.09 -12.20 -6.44
N CYS A 161 -10.18 -11.47 -7.10
CA CYS A 161 -10.05 -10.03 -6.93
C CYS A 161 -10.96 -9.32 -7.91
N HIS A 162 -12.17 -8.99 -7.45
CA HIS A 162 -13.14 -8.23 -8.24
C HIS A 162 -12.56 -6.88 -8.69
N SER A 163 -12.94 -6.40 -9.88
CA SER A 163 -12.37 -5.21 -10.53
C SER A 163 -12.52 -3.89 -9.75
N HIS A 164 -13.39 -3.85 -8.74
CA HIS A 164 -13.57 -2.69 -7.84
C HIS A 164 -13.05 -2.94 -6.42
N SER A 165 -12.37 -4.06 -6.18
CA SER A 165 -11.81 -4.41 -4.88
C SER A 165 -10.46 -3.73 -4.63
N SER A 166 -10.10 -3.56 -3.36
CA SER A 166 -8.77 -3.09 -2.98
C SER A 166 -7.66 -4.01 -3.49
N CYS A 167 -7.90 -5.32 -3.56
CA CYS A 167 -6.95 -6.27 -4.16
C CYS A 167 -6.61 -5.89 -5.61
N PHE A 168 -7.65 -5.70 -6.44
CA PHE A 168 -7.47 -5.39 -7.85
C PHE A 168 -6.80 -4.03 -8.05
N ASN A 169 -7.20 -3.01 -7.29
CA ASN A 169 -6.59 -1.68 -7.36
C ASN A 169 -5.11 -1.72 -6.97
N ASN A 170 -4.75 -2.40 -5.87
CA ASN A 170 -3.35 -2.53 -5.45
C ASN A 170 -2.50 -3.27 -6.50
N TYR A 171 -3.08 -4.29 -7.15
CA TYR A 171 -2.41 -5.01 -8.24
C TYR A 171 -2.16 -4.10 -9.44
N LYS A 172 -3.19 -3.37 -9.89
CA LYS A 172 -3.09 -2.44 -11.02
C LYS A 172 -2.08 -1.31 -10.74
N ASP A 173 -2.14 -0.72 -9.55
CA ASP A 173 -1.25 0.37 -9.14
C ASP A 173 0.21 -0.10 -9.08
N PHE A 174 0.45 -1.31 -8.55
CA PHE A 174 1.77 -1.93 -8.58
C PHE A 174 2.29 -2.10 -10.01
N LEU A 175 1.49 -2.68 -10.92
CA LEU A 175 1.91 -2.87 -12.31
C LEU A 175 2.22 -1.54 -13.01
N HIS A 176 1.38 -0.52 -12.78
CA HIS A 176 1.61 0.81 -13.31
C HIS A 176 2.93 1.40 -12.79
N LYS A 177 3.18 1.31 -11.47
CA LYS A 177 4.43 1.78 -10.87
C LYS A 177 5.65 1.04 -11.43
N CYS A 178 5.58 -0.28 -11.60
CA CYS A 178 6.66 -1.07 -12.20
C CYS A 178 6.98 -0.66 -13.65
N ASN A 179 5.99 -0.24 -14.43
CA ASN A 179 6.22 0.25 -15.80
C ASN A 179 6.87 1.64 -15.82
N SER A 180 6.69 2.44 -14.77
CA SER A 180 7.27 3.79 -14.64
C SER A 180 8.72 3.81 -14.14
N VAL A 181 9.22 2.68 -13.64
CA VAL A 181 10.53 2.56 -12.99
C VAL A 181 11.45 1.64 -13.78
N GLN A 182 12.66 2.12 -14.07
CA GLN A 182 13.73 1.29 -14.64
C GLN A 182 14.50 0.60 -13.52
N ASN A 183 14.16 -0.65 -13.24
CA ASN A 183 14.87 -1.50 -12.28
C ASN A 183 14.71 -2.98 -12.67
N ILE A 184 15.83 -3.67 -12.90
CA ILE A 184 15.84 -5.06 -13.40
C ILE A 184 15.18 -6.02 -12.40
N SER A 185 15.58 -5.96 -11.12
CA SER A 185 15.03 -6.83 -10.07
C SER A 185 13.52 -6.63 -9.88
N LEU A 186 13.03 -5.39 -10.04
CA LEU A 186 11.60 -5.09 -9.98
C LEU A 186 10.83 -5.69 -11.16
N GLN A 187 11.42 -5.72 -12.37
CA GLN A 187 10.80 -6.38 -13.52
C GLN A 187 10.72 -7.91 -13.32
N GLU A 188 11.70 -8.51 -12.64
CA GLU A 188 11.64 -9.92 -12.27
C GLU A 188 10.52 -10.18 -11.25
N VAL A 189 10.45 -9.36 -10.19
CA VAL A 189 9.38 -9.44 -9.19
C VAL A 189 8.00 -9.23 -9.82
N LYS A 190 7.87 -8.30 -10.78
CA LYS A 190 6.63 -8.07 -11.53
C LYS A 190 6.14 -9.36 -12.20
N LYS A 191 7.02 -10.07 -12.91
CA LYS A 191 6.67 -11.35 -13.58
C LYS A 191 6.19 -12.40 -12.58
N ILE A 192 6.85 -12.49 -11.42
CA ILE A 192 6.46 -13.43 -10.35
C ILE A 192 5.07 -13.08 -9.81
N VAL A 193 4.79 -11.79 -9.59
CA VAL A 193 3.49 -11.31 -9.12
C VAL A 193 2.40 -11.58 -10.16
N GLU A 194 2.62 -11.26 -11.43
CA GLU A 194 1.66 -11.52 -12.53
C GLU A 194 1.30 -13.01 -12.61
N GLU A 195 2.31 -13.88 -12.58
CA GLU A 195 2.11 -15.33 -12.60
C GLU A 195 1.36 -15.85 -11.37
N ALA A 196 1.66 -15.31 -10.18
CA ALA A 196 0.97 -15.67 -8.94
C ALA A 196 -0.51 -15.22 -8.91
N TYR A 197 -0.82 -14.13 -9.61
CA TYR A 197 -2.14 -13.51 -9.64
C TYR A 197 -3.03 -13.92 -10.81
N LYS A 198 -2.49 -14.64 -11.80
CA LYS A 198 -3.19 -15.00 -13.05
C LYS A 198 -4.55 -15.69 -12.85
N ASN A 199 -4.70 -16.45 -11.77
CA ASN A 199 -5.94 -17.19 -11.46
C ASN A 199 -6.93 -16.39 -10.61
N TYR A 200 -6.52 -15.24 -10.10
CA TYR A 200 -7.29 -14.44 -9.13
C TYR A 200 -7.76 -13.10 -9.71
N ILE A 201 -7.02 -12.55 -10.66
CA ILE A 201 -7.43 -11.36 -11.39
C ILE A 201 -8.34 -11.82 -12.54
N PRO A 202 -9.58 -11.30 -12.64
CA PRO A 202 -10.37 -11.56 -13.82
C PRO A 202 -9.59 -11.06 -15.02
N ILE A 203 -9.32 -11.97 -15.97
CA ILE A 203 -8.91 -11.56 -17.30
C ILE A 203 -10.16 -10.90 -17.86
N ASP A 204 -10.23 -9.58 -17.75
CA ASP A 204 -11.08 -8.79 -18.62
C ASP A 204 -10.52 -9.04 -20.03
N TYR A 205 -10.91 -10.17 -20.64
CA TYR A 205 -10.81 -10.33 -22.07
C TYR A 205 -11.54 -9.12 -22.62
N ASP A 206 -10.76 -8.22 -23.20
CA ASP A 206 -11.18 -6.97 -23.79
C ASP A 206 -12.60 -7.07 -24.35
N THR A 207 -13.56 -6.56 -23.57
CA THR A 207 -14.87 -6.20 -24.10
C THR A 207 -14.76 -5.04 -25.10
N SER A 208 -13.53 -4.52 -25.31
CA SER A 208 -13.12 -3.66 -26.41
C SER A 208 -13.31 -4.34 -27.79
N ASP A 209 -13.01 -5.63 -27.94
CA ASP A 209 -13.17 -6.30 -29.24
C ASP A 209 -14.62 -6.72 -29.50
N ALA A 210 -15.40 -7.02 -28.45
CA ALA A 210 -16.82 -7.33 -28.57
C ALA A 210 -17.72 -6.13 -28.94
N LEU A 211 -17.22 -4.90 -28.76
CA LEU A 211 -17.94 -3.68 -29.17
C LEU A 211 -17.69 -3.29 -30.64
N GLN A 212 -16.68 -3.85 -31.30
CA GLN A 212 -16.49 -3.66 -32.75
C GLN A 212 -17.42 -4.54 -33.59
N ASP A 213 -17.87 -5.70 -33.07
CA ASP A 213 -18.80 -6.58 -33.80
C ASP A 213 -20.27 -6.13 -33.79
N ILE A 214 -20.66 -5.23 -32.87
CA ILE A 214 -22.04 -4.69 -32.86
C ILE A 214 -22.21 -3.53 -33.87
N ARG A 215 -21.12 -2.91 -34.34
CA ARG A 215 -21.18 -1.81 -35.34
C ARG A 215 -21.15 -2.26 -36.80
N SER A 216 -21.15 -3.57 -37.05
CA SER A 216 -21.09 -4.16 -38.39
C SER A 216 -22.41 -4.79 -38.82
N SER A 217 -23.56 -4.24 -38.43
CA SER A 217 -24.86 -4.63 -39.00
C SER A 217 -25.39 -3.52 -39.92
N PRO A 218 -25.16 -3.60 -41.23
CA PRO A 218 -25.79 -2.70 -42.18
C PRO A 218 -27.21 -3.21 -42.48
N GLY A 219 -28.21 -2.49 -41.98
CA GLY A 219 -29.49 -2.42 -42.66
C GLY A 219 -30.73 -2.56 -41.80
N VAL A 220 -31.71 -1.73 -42.18
CA VAL A 220 -33.16 -1.94 -42.04
C VAL A 220 -33.79 -1.42 -40.75
N SER A 221 -34.19 -0.14 -40.75
CA SER A 221 -35.55 0.28 -41.13
C SER A 221 -35.97 1.53 -40.37
N ASP A 222 -36.30 2.58 -41.13
CA ASP A 222 -37.13 3.67 -40.68
C ASP A 222 -38.45 3.12 -40.13
N HIS A 223 -38.69 3.27 -38.83
CA HIS A 223 -40.03 3.47 -38.27
C HIS A 223 -39.91 4.15 -36.92
N ALA A 224 -40.32 5.41 -36.89
CA ALA A 224 -40.53 6.19 -35.68
C ALA A 224 -41.85 5.79 -35.00
N PRO A 225 -41.83 5.41 -33.71
CA PRO A 225 -43.01 5.48 -32.88
C PRO A 225 -42.87 6.63 -31.86
N SER A 226 -43.66 7.68 -32.11
CA SER A 226 -44.60 8.25 -31.15
C SER A 226 -44.14 8.36 -29.68
N LEU A 227 -43.82 9.60 -29.31
CA LEU A 227 -43.78 10.14 -27.96
C LEU A 227 -44.92 9.61 -27.08
N TYR A 228 -44.59 8.76 -26.10
CA TYR A 228 -45.43 8.52 -24.93
C TYR A 228 -44.76 9.09 -23.68
N SER A 229 -45.38 10.17 -23.21
CA SER A 229 -45.29 10.80 -21.91
C SER A 229 -44.87 9.88 -20.74
N ILE A 230 -43.65 10.07 -20.24
CA ILE A 230 -43.27 9.63 -18.90
C ILE A 230 -43.66 10.73 -17.91
N ASN A 231 -44.80 10.49 -17.27
CA ASN A 231 -45.25 11.16 -16.06
C ASN A 231 -44.10 11.30 -15.04
N SER A 232 -43.79 12.54 -14.68
CA SER A 232 -42.94 12.93 -13.55
C SER A 232 -43.50 12.40 -12.24
N ARG A 233 -43.15 11.16 -11.87
CA ARG A 233 -43.41 10.62 -10.53
C ARG A 233 -42.41 11.22 -9.54
N LYS A 234 -42.91 12.21 -8.80
CA LYS A 234 -42.65 12.53 -7.39
C LYS A 234 -41.21 12.30 -6.90
N PHE A 235 -40.47 13.41 -6.91
CA PHE A 235 -39.30 13.68 -6.06
C PHE A 235 -39.52 13.19 -4.62
N THR A 236 -38.71 12.23 -4.19
CA THR A 236 -38.70 11.70 -2.83
C THR A 236 -37.92 12.63 -1.88
N ARG A 237 -38.43 12.76 -0.65
CA ARG A 237 -37.85 13.46 0.51
C ARG A 237 -36.37 13.13 0.79
N SER A 238 -35.86 12.03 0.22
CA SER A 238 -34.50 11.50 0.38
C SER A 238 -33.40 12.42 -0.15
N ARG A 239 -33.69 13.26 -1.16
CA ARG A 239 -32.69 14.18 -1.73
C ARG A 239 -32.28 15.29 -0.76
N LEU A 240 -33.23 15.83 0.01
CA LEU A 240 -32.95 16.85 1.02
C LEU A 240 -32.16 16.26 2.20
N TYR A 241 -32.46 15.02 2.59
CA TYR A 241 -31.72 14.31 3.63
C TYR A 241 -30.26 14.04 3.23
N LEU A 242 -30.03 13.58 1.99
CA LEU A 242 -28.69 13.37 1.46
C LEU A 242 -27.91 14.69 1.32
N GLN A 243 -28.55 15.75 0.87
CA GLN A 243 -27.92 17.06 0.74
C GLN A 243 -27.49 17.64 2.10
N GLN A 244 -28.29 17.45 3.16
CA GLN A 244 -27.91 17.85 4.51
C GLN A 244 -26.74 17.03 5.06
N ARG A 245 -26.73 15.71 4.84
CA ARG A 245 -25.62 14.82 5.24
C ARG A 245 -24.31 15.19 4.53
N ILE A 246 -24.35 15.47 3.22
CA ILE A 246 -23.18 15.91 2.44
C ILE A 246 -22.65 17.25 2.97
N ARG A 247 -23.53 18.19 3.32
CA ARG A 247 -23.14 19.48 3.91
C ARG A 247 -22.46 19.31 5.27
N MET A 248 -23.00 18.48 6.15
CA MET A 248 -22.36 18.18 7.45
C MET A 248 -20.98 17.53 7.27
N LEU A 249 -20.84 16.59 6.33
CA LEU A 249 -19.54 15.96 6.05
C LEU A 249 -18.51 16.97 5.53
N LYS A 250 -18.92 17.92 4.67
CA LYS A 250 -18.06 19.01 4.22
C LYS A 250 -17.63 19.95 5.37
N GLU A 251 -18.53 20.25 6.30
CA GLU A 251 -18.22 21.09 7.46
C GLU A 251 -17.25 20.39 8.43
N ILE A 252 -17.43 19.08 8.69
CA ILE A 252 -16.50 18.27 9.48
C ILE A 252 -15.13 18.19 8.81
N TRP A 253 -15.10 17.95 7.49
CA TRP A 253 -13.86 17.91 6.72
C TRP A 253 -13.13 19.26 6.77
N ASN A 254 -13.83 20.37 6.55
CA ASN A 254 -13.25 21.70 6.60
C ASN A 254 -12.74 22.07 8.00
N LYS A 255 -13.45 21.65 9.06
CA LYS A 255 -13.02 21.85 10.44
C LYS A 255 -11.74 21.06 10.74
N LYS A 256 -11.69 19.79 10.34
CA LYS A 256 -10.51 18.92 10.51
C LYS A 256 -9.31 19.42 9.68
N SER A 257 -9.58 19.93 8.47
CA SER A 257 -8.54 20.57 7.65
C SER A 257 -7.99 21.84 8.29
N LYS A 258 -8.76 22.59 9.10
CA LYS A 258 -8.22 23.77 9.80
C LYS A 258 -7.37 23.41 11.01
N GLU A 259 -7.61 22.26 11.63
CA GLU A 259 -6.89 21.79 12.83
C GLU A 259 -5.57 21.09 12.46
N ASP A 260 -5.48 20.46 11.29
CA ASP A 260 -4.28 19.71 10.83
C ASP A 260 -3.32 20.53 9.92
N PHE A 261 -3.57 21.83 9.71
CA PHE A 261 -2.89 22.66 8.71
C PHE A 261 -1.57 23.30 9.15
N THR A 262 -0.69 22.55 9.83
CA THR A 262 0.69 23.01 10.06
C THR A 262 1.79 22.08 9.54
N SER A 263 1.52 20.96 8.85
CA SER A 263 2.64 20.19 8.27
C SER A 263 2.36 19.34 7.01
N GLU A 264 1.12 18.89 6.73
CA GLU A 264 0.93 17.82 5.72
C GLU A 264 0.19 18.20 4.42
N SER A 265 -0.22 19.46 4.22
CA SER A 265 -1.16 19.80 3.14
C SER A 265 -0.57 20.00 1.73
N SER A 266 0.74 20.03 1.52
CA SER A 266 1.30 20.28 0.17
C SER A 266 1.13 19.09 -0.79
N PHE A 267 1.00 17.87 -0.28
CA PHE A 267 0.94 16.66 -1.10
C PHE A 267 -0.49 16.32 -1.56
N PHE A 268 -1.48 16.46 -0.67
CA PHE A 268 -2.89 16.16 -0.98
C PHE A 268 -3.57 17.26 -1.81
N CYS A 269 -3.22 18.53 -1.62
CA CYS A 269 -3.80 19.62 -2.41
C CYS A 269 -3.48 19.50 -3.91
N LYS A 270 -2.28 19.02 -4.26
CA LYS A 270 -1.87 18.89 -5.67
C LYS A 270 -2.68 17.80 -6.40
N TYR A 271 -3.01 16.71 -5.72
CA TYR A 271 -3.81 15.62 -6.30
C TYR A 271 -5.29 16.00 -6.42
N GLN A 272 -5.83 16.73 -5.44
CA GLN A 272 -7.20 17.24 -5.49
C GLN A 272 -7.40 18.22 -6.66
N GLU A 273 -6.41 19.09 -6.92
CA GLU A 273 -6.45 20.04 -8.04
C GLU A 273 -6.51 19.36 -9.42
N TYR A 274 -5.87 18.18 -9.57
CA TYR A 274 -5.96 17.38 -10.80
C TYR A 274 -7.31 16.67 -10.95
N ILE A 275 -7.89 16.20 -9.86
CA ILE A 275 -9.21 15.57 -9.87
C ILE A 275 -10.30 16.60 -10.18
N ASP A 276 -10.22 17.79 -9.57
CA ASP A 276 -11.21 18.86 -9.78
C ASP A 276 -11.12 19.42 -11.22
N LYS A 277 -9.91 19.60 -11.78
CA LYS A 277 -9.73 19.93 -13.21
C LYS A 277 -10.23 18.84 -14.15
N GLY A 278 -10.08 17.57 -13.79
CA GLY A 278 -10.60 16.44 -14.57
C GLY A 278 -12.14 16.39 -14.59
N MET A 279 -12.78 16.76 -13.48
CA MET A 279 -14.25 16.81 -13.39
C MET A 279 -14.84 18.01 -14.12
N ASP A 280 -14.22 19.19 -14.06
CA ASP A 280 -14.69 20.37 -14.82
C ASP A 280 -14.66 20.15 -16.34
N ILE A 281 -13.71 19.37 -16.85
CA ILE A 281 -13.63 19.03 -18.28
C ILE A 281 -14.79 18.11 -18.69
N SER A 282 -15.23 17.18 -17.83
CA SER A 282 -16.29 16.23 -18.19
C SER A 282 -17.68 16.87 -18.15
N TYR A 283 -17.92 17.85 -17.27
CA TYR A 283 -19.19 18.56 -17.21
C TYR A 283 -19.39 19.54 -18.36
N ASN A 284 -18.32 20.21 -18.83
CA ASN A 284 -18.42 21.14 -19.97
C ASN A 284 -18.69 20.44 -21.31
N ILE A 285 -18.39 19.13 -21.44
CA ILE A 285 -18.67 18.35 -22.66
C ILE A 285 -20.16 17.99 -22.77
N LEU A 286 -20.88 17.91 -21.64
CA LEU A 286 -22.30 17.56 -21.62
C LEU A 286 -23.25 18.75 -21.86
N GLU A 287 -22.76 20.00 -21.80
CA GLU A 287 -23.57 21.20 -22.08
C GLU A 287 -23.57 21.62 -23.56
N TYR A 288 -22.76 20.98 -24.42
CA TYR A 288 -22.69 21.27 -25.86
C TYR A 288 -23.18 20.11 -26.76
N SER A 289 -23.99 19.20 -26.21
CA SER A 289 -24.65 18.11 -26.97
C SER A 289 -26.15 18.31 -27.08
#